data_AF-A3YG58-F1
#
_entry.id   AF-A3YG58-F1
#
_cell.length_a   1.000
_cell.length_b   1.000
_cell.length_c   1.000
_cell.angle_alpha   90.00
_cell.angle_beta   90.00
_cell.angle_gamma   90.00
#
_symmetry.space_group_name_H-M   'P 1'
#
loop_
_entity.id
_entity.type
_entity.pdbx_description
1 polymer ?
#
loop_
_entity_poly.entity_id
_entity_poly.type
_entity_poly.pdbx_seq_one_letter_code
_entity_poly.pdbx_strand_id
1 'polypeptide(L)'
;AQFEDANDVMVWLGPAIGANAFEVGDEVKQAFILQDKQAEKAFKASNNEGKWLADIYQLARQRLASLGVRHIYGGEYCTYEDESHFFSYRRDHQTGRMASVIWIES
;
A
#
# COMPACT_ATOMS: atom_id res chain seq x y z
N ALA A 1 -18.90 -0.01 -8.43
CA ALA A 1 -18.75 0.03 -9.90
C ALA A 1 -18.28 -1.35 -10.36
N GLN A 2 -18.84 -1.85 -11.46
CA GLN A 2 -18.34 -3.02 -12.16
C GLN A 2 -17.85 -2.51 -13.51
N PHE A 3 -16.64 -2.91 -13.90
CA PHE A 3 -16.03 -2.51 -15.16
C PHE A 3 -15.98 -3.74 -16.06
N GLU A 4 -16.33 -3.58 -17.34
CA GLU A 4 -16.30 -4.68 -18.31
C GLU A 4 -14.87 -5.02 -18.74
N ASP A 5 -14.03 -4.00 -18.94
CA ASP A 5 -12.58 -4.14 -19.17
C ASP A 5 -11.80 -3.49 -18.01
N ALA A 6 -10.82 -4.22 -17.47
CA ALA A 6 -9.91 -3.70 -16.47
C ALA A 6 -9.00 -2.57 -17.00
N ASN A 7 -8.82 -2.47 -18.33
CA ASN A 7 -8.10 -1.36 -18.95
C ASN A 7 -8.84 -0.02 -18.85
N ASP A 8 -10.17 -0.03 -18.67
CA ASP A 8 -10.93 1.21 -18.49
C ASP A 8 -10.80 1.76 -17.05
N VAL A 9 -10.14 1.02 -16.16
CA VAL A 9 -10.00 1.37 -14.75
C VAL A 9 -8.70 2.13 -14.53
N MET A 10 -8.84 3.35 -14.03
CA MET A 10 -7.74 4.14 -13.48
C MET A 10 -7.73 4.03 -11.96
N VAL A 11 -6.56 3.78 -11.38
CA VAL A 11 -6.36 3.67 -9.94
C VAL A 11 -5.35 4.71 -9.47
N TRP A 12 -5.66 5.38 -8.37
CA TRP A 12 -4.73 6.23 -7.65
C TRP A 12 -4.46 5.65 -6.27
N LEU A 13 -3.18 5.40 -5.97
CA LEU A 13 -2.72 4.98 -4.65
C LEU A 13 -2.43 6.23 -3.81
N GLY A 14 -3.34 6.55 -2.90
CA GLY A 14 -3.18 7.69 -1.99
C GLY A 14 -2.10 7.48 -0.91
N PRO A 15 -1.86 8.50 -0.05
CA PRO A 15 -0.84 8.42 0.99
C PRO A 15 -1.07 7.27 1.97
N ALA A 16 -0.05 6.42 2.12
CA ALA A 16 0.02 5.31 3.05
C ALA A 16 1.39 5.26 3.74
N ILE A 17 1.59 4.32 4.68
CA ILE A 17 2.91 4.09 5.27
C ILE A 17 3.86 3.46 4.25
N GLY A 18 5.03 4.07 4.05
CA GLY A 18 6.01 3.66 3.04
C GLY A 18 6.82 2.42 3.43
N ALA A 19 7.47 1.81 2.43
CA ALA A 19 8.21 0.55 2.57
C ALA A 19 9.38 0.61 3.57
N ASN A 20 9.91 1.80 3.87
CA ASN A 20 10.99 1.97 4.84
C ASN A 20 10.48 2.04 6.29
N ALA A 21 9.18 2.22 6.50
CA ALA A 21 8.57 2.40 7.82
C ALA A 21 7.55 1.30 8.18
N PHE A 22 7.03 0.58 7.18
CA PHE A 22 6.00 -0.43 7.39
C PHE A 22 6.59 -1.78 7.82
N GLU A 23 7.10 -1.82 9.04
CA GLU A 23 7.54 -3.08 9.66
C GLU A 23 6.32 -3.94 10.07
N VAL A 24 6.41 -5.24 9.76
CA VAL A 24 5.42 -6.29 10.03
C VAL A 24 6.11 -7.59 10.46
N GLY A 25 5.36 -8.53 11.06
CA GLY A 25 5.86 -9.86 11.39
C GLY A 25 5.77 -10.85 10.22
N ASP A 26 6.34 -12.05 10.41
CA ASP A 26 6.33 -13.12 9.40
C ASP A 26 4.91 -13.54 9.04
N GLU A 27 3.98 -13.52 9.99
CA GLU A 27 2.58 -13.86 9.76
C GLU A 27 1.92 -13.02 8.66
N VAL A 28 2.27 -11.74 8.57
CA VAL A 28 1.76 -10.85 7.52
C VAL A 28 2.38 -11.22 6.17
N LYS A 29 3.71 -11.41 6.13
CA LYS A 29 4.41 -11.82 4.91
C LYS A 29 3.84 -13.13 4.36
N GLN A 30 3.68 -14.15 5.21
CA GLN A 30 3.15 -15.45 4.80
C GLN A 30 1.71 -15.34 4.29
N ALA A 31 0.87 -14.54 4.95
CA ALA A 31 -0.51 -14.33 4.50
C ALA A 31 -0.57 -13.76 3.06
N PHE A 32 0.31 -12.82 2.71
CA PHE A 32 0.38 -12.29 1.34
C PHE A 32 0.94 -13.30 0.34
N ILE A 33 2.02 -14.01 0.68
CA ILE A 33 2.66 -15.01 -0.19
C ILE A 33 1.72 -16.18 -0.48
N LEU A 34 0.94 -16.61 0.50
CA LEU A 34 -0.03 -17.69 0.34
C LEU A 34 -1.08 -17.37 -0.74
N GLN A 35 -1.44 -16.08 -0.87
CA GLN A 35 -2.40 -15.62 -1.87
C GLN A 35 -1.75 -15.36 -3.24
N ASP A 36 -0.50 -14.91 -3.28
CA ASP A 36 0.29 -14.76 -4.51
C ASP A 36 1.77 -14.77 -4.18
N LYS A 37 2.51 -15.70 -4.76
CA LYS A 37 3.96 -15.86 -4.54
C LYS A 37 4.75 -14.61 -4.97
N GLN A 38 4.25 -13.81 -5.92
CA GLN A 38 4.92 -12.57 -6.33
C GLN A 38 5.04 -11.57 -5.18
N ALA A 39 4.17 -11.67 -4.17
CA ALA A 39 4.17 -10.82 -2.99
C ALA A 39 5.50 -10.84 -2.22
N GLU A 40 6.27 -11.93 -2.30
CA GLU A 40 7.59 -12.02 -1.66
C GLU A 40 8.50 -10.84 -2.02
N LYS A 41 8.43 -10.36 -3.27
CA LYS A 41 9.23 -9.23 -3.76
C LYS A 41 8.91 -7.89 -3.10
N ALA A 42 7.77 -7.80 -2.43
CA ALA A 42 7.35 -6.60 -1.71
C ALA A 42 7.79 -6.61 -0.24
N PHE A 43 8.55 -7.61 0.21
CA PHE A 43 9.09 -7.67 1.58
C PHE A 43 10.61 -7.67 1.58
N LYS A 44 11.20 -6.88 2.47
CA LYS A 44 12.63 -6.87 2.76
C LYS A 44 12.86 -7.22 4.22
N ALA A 45 13.97 -7.87 4.54
CA ALA A 45 14.30 -8.12 5.94
C ALA A 45 14.43 -6.78 6.68
N SER A 46 13.85 -6.70 7.88
CA SER A 46 14.10 -5.58 8.78
C SER A 46 15.41 -5.79 9.56
N ASN A 47 15.85 -4.74 10.26
CA ASN A 47 16.92 -4.85 11.25
C ASN A 47 16.49 -5.65 12.49
N ASN A 48 15.19 -5.80 12.73
CA ASN A 48 14.65 -6.61 13.82
C ASN A 48 14.48 -8.07 13.37
N GLU A 49 14.99 -9.00 14.16
CA GLU A 49 14.89 -10.44 13.86
C GLU A 49 13.42 -10.88 13.76
N GLY A 50 13.10 -11.66 12.73
CA GLY A 50 11.73 -12.14 12.47
C GLY A 50 10.76 -11.05 11.99
N LYS A 51 11.26 -9.85 11.63
CA LYS A 51 10.46 -8.75 11.08
C LYS A 51 10.83 -8.42 9.65
N TRP A 52 9.85 -7.86 8.95
CA TRP A 52 9.94 -7.52 7.53
C TRP A 52 9.47 -6.09 7.31
N LEU A 53 10.14 -5.37 6.43
CA LEU A 53 9.68 -4.12 5.86
C LEU A 53 8.82 -4.42 4.63
N ALA A 54 7.54 -4.08 4.69
CA ALA A 54 6.56 -4.37 3.65
C ALA A 54 6.30 -3.14 2.76
N ASP A 55 6.34 -3.32 1.45
CA ASP A 55 5.97 -2.32 0.46
C ASP A 55 4.49 -2.45 0.10
N ILE A 56 3.64 -1.66 0.78
CA ILE A 56 2.19 -1.70 0.59
C ILE A 56 1.77 -1.29 -0.83
N TYR A 57 2.53 -0.39 -1.47
CA TYR A 57 2.23 0.05 -2.83
C TYR A 57 2.58 -1.03 -3.84
N GLN A 58 3.72 -1.72 -3.67
CA GLN A 58 4.08 -2.85 -4.51
C GLN A 58 3.06 -4.00 -4.38
N LEU A 59 2.61 -4.30 -3.15
CA LEU A 59 1.55 -5.28 -2.93
C LEU A 59 0.26 -4.89 -3.66
N ALA A 60 -0.19 -3.63 -3.53
CA ALA A 60 -1.37 -3.15 -4.24
C ALA A 60 -1.22 -3.26 -5.77
N ARG A 61 -0.07 -2.84 -6.31
CA ARG A 61 0.23 -2.95 -7.75
C ARG A 61 0.18 -4.38 -8.25
N GLN A 62 0.73 -5.35 -7.51
CA GLN A 62 0.68 -6.76 -7.88
C GLN A 62 -0.75 -7.29 -7.95
N ARG A 63 -1.59 -6.97 -6.94
CA ARG A 63 -3.00 -7.40 -6.93
C ARG A 63 -3.83 -6.75 -8.03
N LEU A 64 -3.60 -5.47 -8.31
CA LEU A 64 -4.28 -4.77 -9.39
C LEU A 64 -3.86 -5.30 -10.77
N ALA A 65 -2.56 -5.51 -10.96
CA ALA A 65 -2.03 -6.04 -12.21
C ALA A 65 -2.50 -7.46 -12.50
N SER A 66 -2.65 -8.33 -11.48
CA SER A 66 -3.18 -9.69 -11.67
C SER A 66 -4.65 -9.70 -12.09
N LEU A 67 -5.39 -8.62 -11.83
CA LEU A 67 -6.75 -8.39 -12.31
C LEU A 67 -6.80 -7.71 -13.69
N GLY A 68 -5.65 -7.41 -14.30
CA GLY A 68 -5.55 -6.76 -15.61
C GLY A 68 -5.55 -5.23 -15.58
N VAL A 69 -5.58 -4.59 -14.41
CA VAL A 69 -5.53 -3.13 -14.29
C VAL A 69 -4.13 -2.62 -14.62
N ARG A 70 -4.02 -1.70 -15.59
CA ARG A 70 -2.74 -1.18 -16.09
C ARG A 70 -2.48 0.28 -15.72
N HIS A 71 -3.53 1.07 -15.51
CA HIS A 71 -3.42 2.51 -15.24
C HIS A 71 -3.37 2.76 -13.73
N ILE A 72 -2.19 2.61 -13.13
CA ILE A 72 -1.98 2.75 -11.67
C ILE A 72 -1.02 3.91 -11.36
N TYR A 73 -1.54 4.94 -10.72
CA TYR A 73 -0.85 6.19 -10.39
C TYR A 73 -0.66 6.37 -8.87
N GLY A 74 0.12 7.38 -8.48
CA GLY A 74 0.39 7.68 -7.08
C GLY A 74 1.27 6.63 -6.41
N GLY A 75 1.17 6.51 -5.09
CA GLY A 75 1.97 5.60 -4.28
C GLY A 75 3.38 6.11 -4.00
N GLU A 76 3.52 7.43 -3.90
CA GLU A 76 4.82 8.12 -3.74
C GLU A 76 5.00 8.70 -2.33
N TYR A 77 3.92 8.82 -1.57
CA TYR A 77 3.95 9.43 -0.24
C TYR A 77 4.18 8.39 0.85
N CYS A 78 4.81 8.83 1.95
CA CYS A 78 4.94 8.05 3.17
C CYS A 78 4.35 8.85 4.34
N THR A 79 3.23 8.39 4.90
CA THR A 79 2.57 9.09 6.00
C THR A 79 3.41 9.12 7.28
N TYR A 80 4.30 8.13 7.45
CA TYR A 80 5.20 8.06 8.61
C TYR A 80 6.36 9.06 8.50
N GLU A 81 6.99 9.16 7.33
CA GLU A 81 8.18 10.01 7.12
C GLU A 81 7.82 11.48 6.92
N ASP A 82 6.69 11.79 6.28
CA ASP A 82 6.24 13.17 6.04
C ASP A 82 5.24 13.64 7.11
N GLU A 83 5.78 13.94 8.28
CA GLU A 83 5.04 14.46 9.44
C GLU A 83 4.39 15.82 9.18
N SER A 84 4.99 16.65 8.32
CA SER A 84 4.45 17.98 8.02
C SER A 84 3.12 17.95 7.27
N HIS A 85 2.85 16.89 6.51
CA HIS A 85 1.64 16.79 5.68
C HIS A 85 0.66 15.71 6.14
N PHE A 86 1.09 14.71 6.92
CA PHE A 86 0.27 13.53 7.23
C PHE A 86 0.27 13.13 8.71
N PHE A 87 -0.91 12.75 9.21
CA PHE A 87 -1.02 11.97 10.44
C PHE A 87 -0.53 10.54 10.21
N SER A 88 0.15 9.96 11.20
CA SER A 88 0.56 8.55 11.16
C SER A 88 0.33 7.86 12.50
N TYR A 89 -0.58 6.87 12.50
CA TYR A 89 -0.81 6.05 13.69
C TYR A 89 0.45 5.31 14.14
N ARG A 90 1.30 4.88 13.20
CA ARG A 90 2.55 4.17 13.51
C ARG A 90 3.56 5.07 14.23
N ARG A 91 3.54 6.37 13.96
CA ARG A 91 4.42 7.37 14.59
C ARG A 91 3.83 7.88 15.91
N ASP A 92 2.55 8.24 15.90
CA ASP A 92 1.97 9.09 16.94
C ASP A 92 1.01 8.34 17.89
N HIS A 93 0.55 7.14 17.51
CA HIS A 93 -0.50 6.35 18.19
C HIS A 93 -1.85 7.07 18.33
N GLN A 94 -1.95 8.11 19.16
CA GLN A 94 -3.14 8.96 19.26
C GLN A 94 -2.97 10.18 18.34
N THR A 95 -3.66 10.19 17.20
CA THR A 95 -3.51 11.21 16.16
C THR A 95 -4.78 11.37 15.33
N GLY A 96 -4.80 12.36 14.43
CA GLY A 96 -5.91 12.63 13.51
C GLY A 96 -6.07 11.58 12.40
N ARG A 97 -6.94 11.85 11.43
CA ARG A 97 -7.17 11.01 10.25
C ARG A 97 -7.29 11.88 9.01
N MET A 98 -6.76 11.37 7.89
CA MET A 98 -6.98 11.95 6.57
C MET A 98 -8.08 11.19 5.84
N ALA A 99 -8.61 11.77 4.77
CA ALA A 99 -9.56 11.14 3.86
C ALA A 99 -9.07 11.29 2.41
N SER A 100 -9.28 10.25 1.61
CA SER A 100 -9.21 10.31 0.15
C SER A 100 -10.64 10.25 -0.37
N VAL A 101 -11.03 11.20 -1.23
CA VAL A 101 -12.40 11.34 -1.73
C VAL A 101 -12.39 11.46 -3.25
N ILE A 102 -13.42 10.91 -3.90
CA ILE A 102 -13.63 10.99 -5.34
C ILE A 102 -15.14 11.07 -5.61
N TRP A 103 -15.54 11.88 -6.59
CA TRP A 103 -16.93 12.02 -7.03
C TRP A 103 -17.00 12.33 -8.52
N ILE A 104 -18.20 12.20 -9.09
CA ILE A 104 -18.50 12.65 -10.45
C ILE A 104 -19.15 14.03 -10.32
N GLU A 105 -18.59 15.02 -11.00
CA GLU A 105 -19.19 16.35 -11.11
C GLU A 105 -20.41 16.31 -12.04
N SER A 106 -21.47 17.00 -11.63
CA SER A 106 -22.78 17.03 -12.29
C SER A 106 -22.86 18.03 -13.42
#